data_AF-A0A2D6PF87-F1
#
_entry.id   AF-A0A2D6PF87-F1
#
_cell.length_a   1.000
_cell.length_b   1.000
_cell.length_c   1.000
_cell.angle_alpha   90.00
_cell.angle_beta   90.00
_cell.angle_gamma   90.00
#
_symmetry.space_group_name_H-M   'P 1'
#
loop_
_entity.id
_entity.type
_entity.pdbx_description
1 polymer ?
#
loop_
_entity_poly.entity_id
_entity_poly.type
_entity_poly.pdbx_seq_one_letter_code
_entity_poly.pdbx_strand_id
1 'polypeptide(L)'
;MADVHPVELSNRIIDTGAAEPPHNRVTELLSEVDEGLAVVESFSHCWALRTDEGLVCVDASGARSAARVVAALRDWSTDPVHTLVYTHGHLDHVGGSGAILADAVERGHERPRVASHEAVPARFERYRRTSGWNQAINRRQFGGVRAELGLGARWKNFLPENVVEPDLTYRDRLEVEVGGRRLELRHARGETDDHTWVWDPEDRAVYAGDFVIWVFPNAGNPQKVQRYPIEWAAAMREMLAAGAEKIYPAHGLPIVGRERVEVVLGDIAEALDHLVDSTLAMMNEGATIDEIIHTVRVPDHLADRPWLAPQYDEPEFVVRNVYRQFGGWWDGNPAHLKPSPDAVLAAEMVALAGSVEALTDRALELVETGDLRLACHLVELAVTAVPDHEGAHRVRADVYWRRRKAERSLMSKGVYAGAARESEAVYGEVTGRDGMSDAIGRALG
;
A
#
# COMPACT_ATOMS: atom_id res chain seq x y z
N MET A 1 -15.35 5.62 -18.12
CA MET A 1 -14.00 5.92 -17.59
C MET A 1 -12.92 5.07 -18.25
N ALA A 2 -13.19 3.82 -18.66
CA ALA A 2 -12.22 3.01 -19.43
C ALA A 2 -11.82 3.60 -20.80
N ASP A 3 -12.65 4.49 -21.38
CA ASP A 3 -12.40 5.07 -22.72
C ASP A 3 -11.43 6.26 -22.75
N VAL A 4 -11.07 6.84 -21.61
CA VAL A 4 -10.15 8.00 -21.58
C VAL A 4 -8.72 7.47 -21.54
N HIS A 5 -7.82 8.02 -22.34
CA HIS A 5 -6.42 7.62 -22.31
C HIS A 5 -5.79 7.97 -20.93
N PRO A 6 -5.01 7.08 -20.28
CA PRO A 6 -4.55 7.29 -18.91
C PRO A 6 -3.70 8.57 -18.73
N VAL A 7 -2.92 8.98 -19.75
CA VAL A 7 -2.17 10.24 -19.75
C VAL A 7 -3.08 11.47 -19.83
N GLU A 8 -4.18 11.41 -20.58
CA GLU A 8 -5.12 12.53 -20.66
C GLU A 8 -5.81 12.77 -19.33
N LEU A 9 -6.17 11.68 -18.64
CA LEU A 9 -6.78 11.74 -17.32
C LEU A 9 -5.80 12.31 -16.28
N SER A 10 -4.54 11.87 -16.27
CA SER A 10 -3.55 12.40 -15.31
C SER A 10 -3.27 13.87 -15.53
N ASN A 11 -3.12 14.30 -16.78
CA ASN A 11 -2.93 15.71 -17.12
C ASN A 11 -4.10 16.56 -16.58
N ARG A 12 -5.35 16.11 -16.79
CA ARG A 12 -6.52 16.84 -16.30
C ARG A 12 -6.52 16.99 -14.78
N ILE A 13 -6.20 15.92 -14.04
CA ILE A 13 -6.17 15.94 -12.57
C ILE A 13 -5.04 16.84 -12.06
N ILE A 14 -3.84 16.75 -12.64
CA ILE A 14 -2.68 17.55 -12.20
C ILE A 14 -2.88 19.02 -12.50
N ASP A 15 -3.33 19.36 -13.72
CA ASP A 15 -3.47 20.74 -14.16
C ASP A 15 -4.61 21.49 -13.44
N THR A 16 -5.67 20.77 -13.06
CA THR A 16 -6.83 21.36 -12.36
C THR A 16 -6.71 21.27 -10.84
N GLY A 17 -5.88 20.35 -10.32
CA GLY A 17 -5.84 19.97 -8.91
C GLY A 17 -7.12 19.27 -8.42
N ALA A 18 -8.05 18.93 -9.31
CA ALA A 18 -9.32 18.31 -8.95
C ALA A 18 -9.27 16.78 -9.11
N ALA A 19 -9.72 16.05 -8.09
CA ALA A 19 -9.78 14.60 -8.14
C ALA A 19 -10.85 14.12 -9.14
N GLU A 20 -10.44 13.28 -10.09
CA GLU A 20 -11.32 12.58 -11.05
C GLU A 20 -11.09 11.06 -10.93
N PRO A 21 -11.78 10.37 -9.99
CA PRO A 21 -11.59 8.94 -9.78
C PRO A 21 -12.14 8.10 -10.96
N PRO A 22 -11.63 6.87 -11.20
CA PRO A 22 -10.63 6.19 -10.40
C PRO A 22 -9.19 6.60 -10.74
N HIS A 23 -8.37 6.84 -9.72
CA HIS A 23 -6.95 7.13 -9.92
C HIS A 23 -6.15 5.88 -10.32
N ASN A 24 -6.41 4.72 -9.70
CA ASN A 24 -5.89 3.42 -10.09
C ASN A 24 -6.94 2.63 -10.86
N ARG A 25 -6.66 2.40 -12.14
CA ARG A 25 -7.54 1.68 -13.04
C ARG A 25 -7.17 0.20 -13.04
N VAL A 26 -8.06 -0.64 -12.53
CA VAL A 26 -7.90 -2.10 -12.54
C VAL A 26 -8.82 -2.67 -13.62
N THR A 27 -8.35 -2.64 -14.87
CA THR A 27 -9.13 -3.04 -16.06
C THR A 27 -8.63 -4.34 -16.67
N GLU A 28 -7.37 -4.70 -16.40
CA GLU A 28 -6.61 -5.76 -17.06
C GLU A 28 -6.57 -5.61 -18.59
N LEU A 29 -6.72 -4.38 -19.07
CA LEU A 29 -6.56 -3.99 -20.45
C LEU A 29 -5.19 -3.34 -20.67
N LEU A 30 -4.70 -3.44 -21.91
CA LEU A 30 -3.47 -2.79 -22.34
C LEU A 30 -3.78 -1.40 -22.94
N SER A 31 -3.01 -0.40 -22.53
CA SER A 31 -2.97 0.92 -23.18
C SER A 31 -1.54 1.17 -23.68
N GLU A 32 -1.38 1.56 -24.93
CA GLU A 32 -0.10 2.03 -25.46
C GLU A 32 0.07 3.51 -25.08
N VAL A 33 1.07 3.81 -24.27
CA VAL A 33 1.29 5.12 -23.64
C VAL A 33 2.25 5.99 -24.45
N ASP A 34 3.18 5.34 -25.16
CA ASP A 34 4.11 5.94 -26.12
C ASP A 34 4.49 4.89 -27.17
N GLU A 35 5.19 5.29 -28.24
CA GLU A 35 5.59 4.36 -29.31
C GLU A 35 6.43 3.20 -28.74
N GLY A 36 5.91 1.97 -28.84
CA GLY A 36 6.62 0.79 -28.33
C GLY A 36 6.61 0.65 -26.80
N LEU A 37 5.84 1.46 -26.09
CA LEU A 37 5.67 1.41 -24.64
C LEU A 37 4.20 1.25 -24.27
N ALA A 38 3.87 0.15 -23.61
CA ALA A 38 2.53 -0.15 -23.15
C ALA A 38 2.45 -0.41 -21.64
N VAL A 39 1.26 -0.21 -21.09
CA VAL A 39 0.91 -0.59 -19.72
C VAL A 39 -0.29 -1.52 -19.74
N VAL A 40 -0.21 -2.63 -19.01
CA VAL A 40 -1.39 -3.39 -18.63
C VAL A 40 -1.87 -2.90 -17.27
N GLU A 41 -3.03 -2.26 -17.28
CA GLU A 41 -3.66 -1.64 -16.11
C GLU A 41 -4.25 -2.70 -15.17
N SER A 42 -3.45 -3.22 -14.24
CA SER A 42 -3.90 -4.14 -13.16
C SER A 42 -3.77 -3.47 -11.79
N PHE A 43 -4.08 -4.20 -10.71
CA PHE A 43 -3.96 -3.70 -9.33
C PHE A 43 -2.62 -3.03 -9.10
N SER A 44 -1.53 -3.73 -9.45
CA SER A 44 -0.22 -3.18 -9.76
C SER A 44 0.06 -3.46 -11.24
N HIS A 45 0.51 -2.45 -11.96
CA HIS A 45 0.65 -2.43 -13.41
C HIS A 45 1.81 -3.32 -13.88
N CYS A 46 1.70 -3.80 -15.12
CA CYS A 46 2.80 -4.42 -15.84
C CYS A 46 3.16 -3.48 -17.00
N TRP A 47 4.33 -2.86 -16.94
CA TRP A 47 4.83 -2.02 -18.01
C TRP A 47 5.65 -2.85 -19.00
N ALA A 48 5.47 -2.65 -20.30
CA ALA A 48 6.18 -3.40 -21.33
C ALA A 48 6.77 -2.45 -22.37
N LEU A 49 8.09 -2.52 -22.53
CA LEU A 49 8.87 -1.76 -23.51
C LEU A 49 9.38 -2.71 -24.60
N ARG A 50 9.14 -2.37 -25.87
CA ARG A 50 9.70 -3.08 -27.02
C ARG A 50 11.15 -2.70 -27.24
N THR A 51 11.94 -3.69 -27.62
CA THR A 51 13.34 -3.56 -28.04
C THR A 51 13.60 -4.48 -29.23
N ASP A 52 14.77 -4.38 -29.85
CA ASP A 52 15.13 -5.23 -31.00
C ASP A 52 15.27 -6.73 -30.65
N GLU A 53 15.40 -7.08 -29.37
CA GLU A 53 15.59 -8.47 -28.90
C GLU A 53 14.38 -9.03 -28.13
N GLY A 54 13.33 -8.23 -27.98
CA GLY A 54 12.09 -8.61 -27.28
C GLY A 54 11.60 -7.56 -26.30
N LEU A 55 10.73 -7.98 -25.39
CA LEU A 55 10.12 -7.10 -24.40
C LEU A 55 10.96 -7.02 -23.13
N VAL A 56 11.13 -5.80 -22.60
CA VAL A 56 11.48 -5.59 -21.20
C VAL A 56 10.19 -5.28 -20.45
N CYS A 57 9.83 -6.13 -19.50
CA CYS A 57 8.69 -5.90 -18.62
C CYS A 57 9.16 -5.38 -17.25
N VAL A 58 8.48 -4.37 -16.72
CA VAL A 58 8.66 -3.88 -15.34
C VAL A 58 7.43 -4.26 -14.54
N ASP A 59 7.67 -5.09 -13.52
CA ASP A 59 6.70 -5.85 -12.73
C ASP A 59 5.86 -6.84 -13.55
N ALA A 60 5.17 -7.73 -12.84
CA ALA A 60 4.40 -8.85 -13.38
C ALA A 60 2.97 -8.91 -12.85
N SER A 61 2.49 -7.85 -12.19
CA SER A 61 1.21 -7.81 -11.51
C SER A 61 1.02 -8.95 -10.46
N GLY A 62 -0.18 -9.05 -9.89
CA GLY A 62 -0.52 -10.10 -8.93
C GLY A 62 -0.92 -11.43 -9.58
N ALA A 63 -0.73 -12.53 -8.84
CA ALA A 63 -1.02 -13.90 -9.30
C ALA A 63 -2.46 -14.11 -9.83
N ARG A 64 -3.43 -13.31 -9.37
CA ARG A 64 -4.84 -13.45 -9.78
C ARG A 64 -5.16 -12.85 -11.14
N SER A 65 -4.50 -11.75 -11.49
CA SER A 65 -4.65 -11.10 -12.80
C SER A 65 -3.66 -11.65 -13.82
N ALA A 66 -2.66 -12.44 -13.38
CA ALA A 66 -1.52 -12.87 -14.18
C ALA A 66 -1.89 -13.41 -15.58
N ALA A 67 -2.86 -14.31 -15.68
CA ALA A 67 -3.28 -14.86 -16.97
C ALA A 67 -3.90 -13.80 -17.90
N ARG A 68 -4.70 -12.87 -17.35
CA ARG A 68 -5.29 -11.76 -18.13
C ARG A 68 -4.23 -10.75 -18.54
N VAL A 69 -3.26 -10.48 -17.67
CA VAL A 69 -2.14 -9.58 -17.96
C VAL A 69 -1.28 -10.13 -19.09
N VAL A 70 -0.95 -11.42 -19.05
CA VAL A 70 -0.24 -12.09 -20.15
C VAL A 70 -1.08 -12.06 -21.43
N ALA A 71 -2.38 -12.35 -21.37
CA ALA A 71 -3.24 -12.28 -22.56
C ALA A 71 -3.25 -10.88 -23.19
N ALA A 72 -3.46 -9.83 -22.39
CA ALA A 72 -3.44 -8.45 -22.86
C ALA A 72 -2.08 -8.05 -23.46
N LEU A 73 -0.97 -8.48 -22.83
CA LEU A 73 0.38 -8.28 -23.37
C LEU A 73 0.55 -8.97 -24.73
N ARG A 74 -0.02 -10.17 -24.90
CA ARG A 74 0.06 -10.97 -26.13
C ARG A 74 -0.84 -10.51 -27.25
N ASP A 75 -1.94 -9.84 -26.94
CA ASP A 75 -2.74 -9.12 -27.94
C ASP A 75 -1.95 -7.96 -28.55
N TRP A 76 -1.00 -7.38 -27.80
CA TRP A 76 -0.15 -6.30 -28.26
C TRP A 76 1.15 -6.77 -28.93
N SER A 77 1.87 -7.75 -28.37
CA SER A 77 3.13 -8.26 -28.95
C SER A 77 3.33 -9.77 -28.77
N THR A 78 3.83 -10.40 -29.83
CA THR A 78 4.26 -11.81 -29.83
C THR A 78 5.74 -12.01 -29.49
N ASP A 79 6.50 -10.94 -29.30
CA ASP A 79 7.95 -11.01 -29.05
C ASP A 79 8.26 -11.66 -27.69
N PRO A 80 9.41 -12.34 -27.53
CA PRO A 80 9.77 -12.92 -26.23
C PRO A 80 9.84 -11.84 -25.14
N VAL A 81 9.38 -12.15 -23.93
CA VAL A 81 9.75 -11.33 -22.76
C VAL A 81 11.19 -11.68 -22.46
N HIS A 82 12.11 -10.82 -22.87
CA HIS A 82 13.55 -11.04 -22.71
C HIS A 82 13.97 -10.78 -21.24
N THR A 83 13.47 -9.70 -20.64
CA THR A 83 13.80 -9.32 -19.27
C THR A 83 12.56 -8.94 -18.49
N LEU A 84 12.48 -9.42 -17.25
CA LEU A 84 11.49 -9.04 -16.27
C LEU A 84 12.19 -8.37 -15.09
N VAL A 85 11.90 -7.09 -14.87
CA VAL A 85 12.42 -6.32 -13.74
C VAL A 85 11.40 -6.33 -12.63
N TYR A 86 11.79 -6.74 -11.42
CA TYR A 86 10.97 -6.46 -10.23
C TYR A 86 11.38 -5.12 -9.66
N THR A 87 10.42 -4.19 -9.55
CA THR A 87 10.64 -2.95 -8.82
C THR A 87 10.90 -3.26 -7.34
N HIS A 88 10.13 -4.20 -6.77
CA HIS A 88 10.35 -4.71 -5.43
C HIS A 88 9.58 -6.02 -5.18
N GLY A 89 9.87 -6.71 -4.07
CA GLY A 89 9.36 -8.06 -3.82
C GLY A 89 7.93 -8.15 -3.29
N HIS A 90 7.05 -7.16 -3.52
CA HIS A 90 5.64 -7.25 -3.14
C HIS A 90 4.82 -8.17 -4.06
N LEU A 91 3.79 -8.79 -3.51
CA LEU A 91 3.07 -9.90 -4.16
C LEU A 91 2.31 -9.48 -5.42
N ASP A 92 1.86 -8.25 -5.43
CA ASP A 92 1.21 -7.61 -6.56
C ASP A 92 2.18 -7.15 -7.63
N HIS A 93 3.49 -7.20 -7.40
CA HIS A 93 4.52 -6.90 -8.41
C HIS A 93 5.11 -8.19 -8.97
N VAL A 94 5.41 -9.16 -8.11
CA VAL A 94 6.10 -10.39 -8.51
C VAL A 94 5.15 -11.57 -8.74
N GLY A 95 3.90 -11.47 -8.27
CA GLY A 95 2.98 -12.60 -8.16
C GLY A 95 2.59 -13.23 -9.49
N GLY A 96 2.55 -12.44 -10.57
CA GLY A 96 2.25 -12.93 -11.91
C GLY A 96 3.45 -13.44 -12.71
N SER A 97 4.67 -13.36 -12.17
CA SER A 97 5.90 -13.79 -12.86
C SER A 97 5.85 -15.24 -13.34
N GLY A 98 5.21 -16.13 -12.58
CA GLY A 98 5.03 -17.52 -12.98
C GLY A 98 4.18 -17.69 -14.25
N ALA A 99 3.23 -16.79 -14.52
CA ALA A 99 2.45 -16.82 -15.76
C ALA A 99 3.27 -16.32 -16.96
N ILE A 100 4.12 -15.30 -16.76
CA ILE A 100 5.04 -14.83 -17.80
C ILE A 100 6.03 -15.95 -18.17
N LEU A 101 6.57 -16.66 -17.18
CA LEU A 101 7.43 -17.82 -17.42
C LEU A 101 6.70 -18.95 -18.16
N ALA A 102 5.46 -19.25 -17.77
CA ALA A 102 4.66 -20.28 -18.41
C ALA A 102 4.37 -19.96 -19.89
N ASP A 103 4.05 -18.70 -20.22
CA ASP A 103 3.85 -18.25 -21.59
C ASP A 103 5.12 -18.37 -22.44
N ALA A 104 6.30 -18.03 -21.90
CA ALA A 104 7.56 -18.24 -22.59
C ALA A 104 7.78 -19.72 -22.96
N VAL A 105 7.53 -20.63 -22.00
CA VAL A 105 7.62 -22.08 -22.22
C VAL A 105 6.62 -22.56 -23.28
N GLU A 106 5.36 -22.12 -23.20
CA GLU A 106 4.29 -22.51 -24.13
C GLU A 106 4.62 -22.09 -25.57
N ARG A 107 5.23 -20.90 -25.75
CA ARG A 107 5.63 -20.37 -27.05
C ARG A 107 6.98 -20.88 -27.56
N GLY A 108 7.68 -21.69 -26.76
CA GLY A 108 9.03 -22.17 -27.10
C GLY A 108 10.09 -21.06 -27.09
N HIS A 109 9.83 -19.96 -26.38
CA HIS A 109 10.79 -18.89 -26.16
C HIS A 109 11.76 -19.25 -25.02
N GLU A 110 12.93 -18.61 -25.01
CA GLU A 110 13.78 -18.63 -23.83
C GLU A 110 13.04 -17.99 -22.64
N ARG A 111 13.31 -18.48 -21.43
CA ARG A 111 12.72 -17.88 -20.22
C ARG A 111 13.24 -16.44 -20.05
N PRO A 112 12.41 -15.52 -19.53
CA PRO A 112 12.87 -14.17 -19.20
C PRO A 112 14.00 -14.21 -18.17
N ARG A 113 14.99 -13.32 -18.33
CA ARG A 113 15.95 -13.01 -17.27
C ARG A 113 15.27 -12.12 -16.22
N VAL A 114 15.26 -12.55 -14.97
CA VAL A 114 14.65 -11.78 -13.87
C VAL A 114 15.70 -10.94 -13.16
N ALA A 115 15.53 -9.62 -13.13
CA ALA A 115 16.43 -8.68 -12.47
C ALA A 115 15.74 -7.99 -11.28
N SER A 116 16.44 -7.84 -10.16
CA SER A 116 15.90 -7.17 -8.97
C SER A 116 16.99 -6.71 -8.00
N HIS A 117 16.63 -5.92 -6.98
CA HIS A 117 17.55 -5.60 -5.88
C HIS A 117 17.90 -6.85 -5.03
N GLU A 118 19.10 -6.91 -4.45
CA GLU A 118 19.62 -8.06 -3.68
C GLU A 118 18.80 -8.42 -2.44
N ALA A 119 17.96 -7.51 -1.95
CA ALA A 119 17.08 -7.77 -0.80
C ALA A 119 15.73 -8.46 -1.18
N VAL A 120 15.38 -8.58 -2.47
CA VAL A 120 14.15 -9.27 -2.91
C VAL A 120 14.12 -10.76 -2.47
N PRO A 121 15.18 -11.57 -2.70
CA PRO A 121 15.20 -12.95 -2.22
C PRO A 121 15.04 -13.07 -0.69
N ALA A 122 15.66 -12.17 0.07
CA ALA A 122 15.52 -12.13 1.52
C ALA A 122 14.09 -11.79 1.97
N ARG A 123 13.39 -10.92 1.24
CA ARG A 123 11.95 -10.67 1.44
C ARG A 123 11.11 -11.91 1.16
N PHE A 124 11.38 -12.63 0.07
CA PHE A 124 10.67 -13.85 -0.26
C PHE A 124 10.80 -14.89 0.86
N GLU A 125 12.02 -15.06 1.38
CA GLU A 125 12.25 -15.96 2.51
C GLU A 125 11.51 -15.50 3.77
N ARG A 126 11.49 -14.19 4.06
CA ARG A 126 10.68 -13.64 5.15
C ARG A 126 9.20 -13.96 4.97
N TYR A 127 8.66 -13.85 3.76
CA TYR A 127 7.27 -14.18 3.47
C TYR A 127 6.97 -15.67 3.61
N ARG A 128 7.89 -16.56 3.24
CA ARG A 128 7.76 -18.00 3.50
C ARG A 128 7.72 -18.28 5.00
N ARG A 129 8.66 -17.73 5.76
CA ARG A 129 8.76 -17.89 7.23
C ARG A 129 7.57 -17.31 8.00
N THR A 130 6.95 -16.25 7.47
CA THR A 130 5.85 -15.53 8.12
C THR A 130 4.55 -15.59 7.33
N SER A 131 4.35 -16.67 6.57
CA SER A 131 3.20 -16.84 5.67
C SER A 131 1.86 -16.71 6.40
N GLY A 132 1.68 -17.42 7.52
CA GLY A 132 0.45 -17.36 8.31
C GLY A 132 0.17 -15.96 8.89
N TRP A 133 1.23 -15.26 9.32
CA TRP A 133 1.14 -13.91 9.86
C TRP A 133 0.75 -12.88 8.79
N ASN A 134 1.40 -12.91 7.63
CA ASN A 134 1.06 -12.01 6.53
C ASN A 134 -0.35 -12.26 5.98
N GLN A 135 -0.80 -13.53 5.94
CA GLN A 135 -2.18 -13.85 5.61
C GLN A 135 -3.17 -13.28 6.65
N ALA A 136 -2.85 -13.35 7.94
CA ALA A 136 -3.68 -12.76 8.99
C ALA A 136 -3.76 -11.23 8.86
N ILE A 137 -2.63 -10.55 8.61
CA ILE A 137 -2.60 -9.11 8.35
C ILE A 137 -3.47 -8.77 7.14
N ASN A 138 -3.31 -9.45 6.01
CA ASN A 138 -4.10 -9.16 4.82
C ASN A 138 -5.60 -9.39 5.05
N ARG A 139 -5.99 -10.44 5.79
CA ARG A 139 -7.40 -10.65 6.17
C ARG A 139 -7.96 -9.50 7.01
N ARG A 140 -7.18 -8.94 7.94
CA ARG A 140 -7.59 -7.78 8.74
C ARG A 140 -7.63 -6.51 7.90
N GLN A 141 -6.56 -6.23 7.17
CA GLN A 141 -6.39 -5.06 6.30
C GLN A 141 -7.47 -4.95 5.23
N PHE A 142 -7.85 -6.07 4.62
CA PHE A 142 -8.92 -6.11 3.63
C PHE A 142 -10.25 -6.58 4.24
N GLY A 143 -10.38 -6.50 5.57
CA GLY A 143 -11.62 -6.62 6.32
C GLY A 143 -12.43 -7.86 5.96
N GLY A 144 -11.90 -9.08 6.12
CA GLY A 144 -12.70 -10.31 6.11
C GLY A 144 -13.46 -10.60 4.79
N VAL A 145 -13.04 -10.01 3.68
CA VAL A 145 -13.58 -10.24 2.34
C VAL A 145 -13.66 -11.73 2.01
N ARG A 146 -14.83 -12.18 1.51
CA ARG A 146 -14.94 -13.47 0.81
C ARG A 146 -13.86 -13.52 -0.27
N ALA A 147 -13.21 -14.66 -0.43
CA ALA A 147 -12.00 -14.87 -1.23
C ALA A 147 -12.04 -14.37 -2.70
N GLU A 148 -13.14 -13.81 -3.19
CA GLU A 148 -13.43 -13.41 -4.57
C GLU A 148 -12.63 -12.17 -5.06
N LEU A 149 -12.20 -11.23 -4.19
CA LEU A 149 -11.58 -9.93 -4.61
C LEU A 149 -10.05 -9.82 -4.51
N GLY A 150 -9.27 -10.81 -4.90
CA GLY A 150 -7.81 -10.61 -4.99
C GLY A 150 -7.02 -10.74 -3.68
N LEU A 151 -7.40 -9.98 -2.67
CA LEU A 151 -6.52 -9.55 -1.59
C LEU A 151 -6.62 -10.40 -0.31
N GLY A 152 -7.55 -11.37 -0.30
CA GLY A 152 -7.77 -12.34 0.79
C GLY A 152 -7.91 -13.80 0.31
N ALA A 153 -7.29 -14.19 -0.81
CA ALA A 153 -7.41 -15.55 -1.33
C ALA A 153 -6.84 -16.55 -0.32
N ARG A 154 -7.48 -17.72 -0.21
CA ARG A 154 -6.92 -18.90 0.45
C ARG A 154 -5.82 -19.52 -0.42
N TRP A 155 -4.76 -18.76 -0.70
CA TRP A 155 -3.52 -19.39 -1.09
C TRP A 155 -2.98 -20.14 0.12
N LYS A 156 -2.44 -21.34 -0.11
CA LYS A 156 -1.76 -22.10 0.95
C LYS A 156 -0.64 -21.25 1.58
N ASN A 157 0.06 -20.48 0.74
CA ASN A 157 1.17 -19.62 1.14
C ASN A 157 0.88 -18.15 0.79
N PHE A 158 1.44 -17.23 1.58
CA PHE A 158 1.37 -15.80 1.29
C PHE A 158 2.06 -15.45 -0.04
N LEU A 159 3.32 -15.89 -0.22
CA LEU A 159 4.01 -15.83 -1.50
C LEU A 159 3.56 -17.01 -2.38
N PRO A 160 3.04 -16.77 -3.61
CA PRO A 160 2.71 -17.86 -4.53
C PRO A 160 3.93 -18.74 -4.83
N GLU A 161 3.72 -20.06 -4.92
CA GLU A 161 4.81 -21.03 -5.09
C GLU A 161 5.51 -20.90 -6.46
N ASN A 162 4.84 -20.32 -7.44
CA ASN A 162 5.34 -20.12 -8.80
C ASN A 162 5.93 -18.72 -9.05
N VAL A 163 6.13 -17.90 -8.01
CA VAL A 163 6.91 -16.66 -8.16
C VAL A 163 8.33 -17.03 -8.58
N VAL A 164 8.81 -16.41 -9.65
CA VAL A 164 10.14 -16.68 -10.21
C VAL A 164 11.20 -15.96 -9.39
N GLU A 165 12.22 -16.70 -8.95
CA GLU A 165 13.39 -16.13 -8.25
C GLU A 165 14.23 -15.25 -9.19
N PRO A 166 14.83 -14.15 -8.71
CA PRO A 166 15.73 -13.33 -9.51
C PRO A 166 16.96 -14.09 -10.00
N ASP A 167 17.34 -13.86 -11.26
CA ASP A 167 18.56 -14.38 -11.88
C ASP A 167 19.74 -13.42 -11.70
N LEU A 168 19.44 -12.12 -11.75
CA LEU A 168 20.39 -11.05 -11.53
C LEU A 168 19.95 -10.22 -10.34
N THR A 169 20.88 -10.03 -9.42
CA THR A 169 20.71 -9.14 -8.27
C THR A 169 21.77 -8.06 -8.25
N TYR A 170 21.43 -6.92 -7.67
CA TYR A 170 22.33 -5.79 -7.54
C TYR A 170 22.07 -5.05 -6.23
N ARG A 171 23.05 -4.28 -5.76
CA ARG A 171 22.93 -3.45 -4.55
C ARG A 171 22.51 -2.03 -4.86
N ASP A 172 23.35 -1.27 -5.56
CA ASP A 172 23.12 0.17 -5.74
C ASP A 172 22.54 0.50 -7.12
N ARG A 173 23.18 -0.03 -8.18
CA ARG A 173 22.75 0.16 -9.57
C ARG A 173 23.05 -1.06 -10.43
N LEU A 174 22.22 -1.31 -11.43
CA LEU A 174 22.45 -2.26 -12.51
C LEU A 174 22.06 -1.65 -13.85
N GLU A 175 22.93 -1.76 -14.85
CA GLU A 175 22.57 -1.45 -16.23
C GLU A 175 22.05 -2.71 -16.92
N VAL A 176 20.91 -2.56 -17.59
CA VAL A 176 20.26 -3.60 -18.39
C VAL A 176 20.19 -3.08 -19.82
N GLU A 177 20.90 -3.76 -20.71
CA GLU A 177 20.87 -3.47 -22.15
C GLU A 177 20.19 -4.63 -22.87
N VAL A 178 19.14 -4.32 -23.63
CA VAL A 178 18.34 -5.30 -24.39
C VAL A 178 17.98 -4.66 -25.73
N GLY A 179 18.35 -5.32 -26.83
CA GLY A 179 17.98 -4.86 -28.18
C GLY A 179 18.26 -3.37 -28.44
N GLY A 180 19.43 -2.88 -28.03
CA GLY A 180 19.88 -1.49 -28.20
C GLY A 180 19.29 -0.47 -27.22
N ARG A 181 18.35 -0.86 -26.35
CA ARG A 181 17.80 0.01 -25.30
C ARG A 181 18.54 -0.20 -23.99
N ARG A 182 18.97 0.91 -23.36
CA ARG A 182 19.71 0.89 -22.09
C ARG A 182 18.83 1.40 -20.96
N LEU A 183 18.62 0.57 -19.95
CA LEU A 183 17.88 0.92 -18.74
C LEU A 183 18.80 0.84 -17.54
N GLU A 184 18.62 1.75 -16.57
CA GLU A 184 19.37 1.73 -15.31
C GLU A 184 18.43 1.44 -14.15
N LEU A 185 18.59 0.29 -13.51
CA LEU A 185 17.91 -0.05 -12.28
C LEU A 185 18.67 0.62 -11.14
N ARG A 186 18.03 1.50 -10.39
CA ARG A 186 18.63 2.25 -9.28
C ARG A 186 17.89 1.93 -7.99
N HIS A 187 18.65 1.53 -6.97
CA HIS A 187 18.11 1.21 -5.67
C HIS A 187 17.88 2.48 -4.86
N ALA A 188 16.73 2.55 -4.21
CA ALA A 188 16.48 3.42 -3.07
C ALA A 188 15.51 2.71 -2.13
N ARG A 189 15.49 3.09 -0.85
CA ARG A 189 14.50 2.56 0.10
C ARG A 189 13.26 3.46 0.06
N GLY A 190 12.09 2.87 0.21
CA GLY A 190 10.83 3.61 0.21
C GLY A 190 9.75 2.84 0.93
N GLU A 191 8.78 2.32 0.19
CA GLU A 191 7.76 1.43 0.74
C GLU A 191 8.42 0.19 1.39
N THR A 192 9.49 -0.27 0.77
CA THR A 192 10.31 -1.38 1.23
C THR A 192 11.80 -1.07 1.20
N ASP A 193 12.60 -1.97 1.78
CA ASP A 193 14.06 -1.97 1.76
C ASP A 193 14.68 -2.54 0.47
N ASP A 194 13.87 -2.97 -0.51
CA ASP A 194 14.33 -3.58 -1.77
C ASP A 194 13.80 -2.87 -3.02
N HIS A 195 13.39 -1.61 -2.88
CA HIS A 195 12.85 -0.81 -3.98
C HIS A 195 13.89 -0.52 -5.06
N THR A 196 13.41 -0.53 -6.30
CA THR A 196 14.11 -0.17 -7.53
C THR A 196 13.25 0.83 -8.27
N TRP A 197 13.85 1.92 -8.74
CA TRP A 197 13.28 2.71 -9.82
C TRP A 197 14.13 2.53 -11.08
N VAL A 198 13.47 2.33 -12.22
CA VAL A 198 14.15 2.10 -13.51
C VAL A 198 14.24 3.42 -14.25
N TRP A 199 15.45 3.88 -14.55
CA TRP A 199 15.71 5.06 -15.35
C TRP A 199 15.94 4.70 -16.82
N ASP A 200 15.18 5.35 -17.68
CA ASP A 200 15.31 5.30 -19.13
C ASP A 200 15.87 6.65 -19.62
N PRO A 201 17.19 6.75 -19.90
CA PRO A 201 17.81 8.01 -20.26
C PRO A 201 17.39 8.51 -21.65
N GLU A 202 17.05 7.61 -22.58
CA GLU A 202 16.64 7.97 -23.93
C GLU A 202 15.29 8.70 -23.93
N ASP A 203 14.33 8.23 -23.14
CA ASP A 203 12.99 8.86 -23.05
C ASP A 203 12.82 9.78 -21.84
N ARG A 204 13.86 9.90 -21.01
CA ARG A 204 13.86 10.62 -19.74
C ARG A 204 12.72 10.18 -18.82
N ALA A 205 12.49 8.87 -18.78
CA ALA A 205 11.37 8.26 -18.07
C ALA A 205 11.82 7.45 -16.85
N VAL A 206 10.98 7.42 -15.81
CA VAL A 206 11.18 6.59 -14.62
C VAL A 206 10.03 5.62 -14.46
N TYR A 207 10.33 4.31 -14.38
CA TYR A 207 9.39 3.33 -13.85
C TYR A 207 9.56 3.28 -12.34
N ALA A 208 8.59 3.83 -11.62
CA ALA A 208 8.77 4.23 -10.22
C ALA A 208 8.40 3.14 -9.21
N GLY A 209 7.82 2.01 -9.64
CA GLY A 209 7.23 1.06 -8.71
C GLY A 209 6.22 1.77 -7.80
N ASP A 210 6.31 1.48 -6.49
CA ASP A 210 5.44 2.06 -5.46
C ASP A 210 5.94 3.40 -4.93
N PHE A 211 7.00 3.98 -5.48
CA PHE A 211 7.39 5.34 -5.11
C PHE A 211 6.24 6.33 -5.40
N VAL A 212 5.45 6.09 -6.45
CA VAL A 212 4.26 6.88 -6.79
C VAL A 212 3.06 5.94 -6.92
N ILE A 213 1.98 6.22 -6.18
CA ILE A 213 0.76 5.38 -6.16
C ILE A 213 -0.56 6.15 -6.26
N TRP A 214 -0.51 7.47 -6.55
CA TRP A 214 -1.67 8.37 -6.69
C TRP A 214 -2.58 8.51 -5.46
N VAL A 215 -2.10 8.06 -4.30
CA VAL A 215 -2.69 8.26 -2.98
C VAL A 215 -1.55 8.55 -2.01
N PHE A 216 -1.87 8.93 -0.78
CA PHE A 216 -0.85 9.21 0.23
C PHE A 216 0.17 8.06 0.33
N PRO A 217 1.50 8.35 0.30
CA PRO A 217 2.52 7.31 0.28
C PRO A 217 2.31 6.31 1.39
N ASN A 218 2.42 5.03 1.04
CA ASN A 218 2.31 3.93 1.99
C ASN A 218 3.61 3.88 2.81
N ALA A 219 3.92 4.90 3.60
CA ALA A 219 5.15 5.01 4.39
C ALA A 219 4.92 4.76 5.89
N GLY A 220 3.69 4.37 6.25
CA GLY A 220 3.22 4.30 7.63
C GLY A 220 2.57 2.98 8.05
N ASN A 221 2.22 2.09 7.10
CA ASN A 221 1.32 0.94 7.35
C ASN A 221 1.49 0.29 8.74
N PRO A 222 0.44 0.33 9.60
CA PRO A 222 0.56 -0.02 11.02
C PRO A 222 0.77 -1.50 11.28
N GLN A 223 0.61 -2.36 10.28
CA GLN A 223 0.70 -3.82 10.42
C GLN A 223 1.93 -4.42 9.72
N LYS A 224 2.73 -3.60 9.02
CA LYS A 224 3.86 -4.07 8.20
C LYS A 224 5.20 -3.65 8.80
N VAL A 225 6.26 -4.21 8.23
CA VAL A 225 7.66 -3.94 8.59
C VAL A 225 8.06 -2.48 8.33
N GLN A 226 9.29 -2.10 8.68
CA GLN A 226 9.80 -0.74 8.51
C GLN A 226 9.71 -0.24 7.07
N ARG A 227 9.24 0.99 6.94
CA ARG A 227 9.17 1.78 5.71
C ARG A 227 10.00 3.05 5.88
N TYR A 228 10.37 3.68 4.78
CA TYR A 228 11.52 4.59 4.74
C TYR A 228 11.14 5.95 4.15
N PRO A 229 10.35 6.78 4.86
CA PRO A 229 9.89 8.06 4.31
C PRO A 229 11.04 9.03 3.99
N ILE A 230 12.16 8.96 4.73
CA ILE A 230 13.35 9.78 4.50
C ILE A 230 13.99 9.42 3.16
N GLU A 231 14.31 8.14 2.98
CA GLU A 231 14.90 7.64 1.74
C GLU A 231 13.94 7.76 0.56
N TRP A 232 12.63 7.66 0.79
CA TRP A 232 11.59 7.86 -0.23
C TRP A 232 11.60 9.30 -0.76
N ALA A 233 11.61 10.30 0.13
CA ALA A 233 11.69 11.71 -0.26
C ALA A 233 13.02 12.01 -0.99
N ALA A 234 14.12 11.38 -0.57
CA ALA A 234 15.39 11.48 -1.28
C ALA A 234 15.31 10.89 -2.70
N ALA A 235 14.72 9.71 -2.87
CA ALA A 235 14.53 9.06 -4.16
C ALA A 235 13.74 9.94 -5.14
N MET A 236 12.70 10.64 -4.66
CA MET A 236 11.94 11.60 -5.48
C MET A 236 12.83 12.71 -6.03
N ARG A 237 13.69 13.28 -5.19
CA ARG A 237 14.63 14.32 -5.60
C ARG A 237 15.68 13.79 -6.56
N GLU A 238 16.15 12.56 -6.37
CA GLU A 238 17.08 11.91 -7.29
C GLU A 238 16.46 11.70 -8.69
N MET A 239 15.18 11.29 -8.76
CA MET A 239 14.45 11.18 -10.04
C MET A 239 14.34 12.56 -10.71
N LEU A 240 14.00 13.61 -9.95
CA LEU A 240 13.94 14.97 -10.47
C LEU A 240 15.30 15.49 -10.96
N ALA A 241 16.37 15.21 -10.21
CA ALA A 241 17.74 15.58 -10.53
C ALA A 241 18.33 14.81 -11.71
N ALA A 242 17.91 13.55 -11.91
CA ALA A 242 18.24 12.77 -13.11
C ALA A 242 17.60 13.37 -14.38
N GLY A 243 16.64 14.27 -14.23
CA GLY A 243 16.01 14.96 -15.34
C GLY A 243 14.73 14.29 -15.83
N ALA A 244 14.06 13.52 -14.98
CA ALA A 244 12.81 12.85 -15.35
C ALA A 244 11.76 13.82 -15.89
N GLU A 245 11.14 13.42 -17.01
CA GLU A 245 10.02 14.12 -17.66
C GLU A 245 8.76 13.25 -17.73
N LYS A 246 8.91 11.94 -17.50
CA LYS A 246 7.81 10.97 -17.46
C LYS A 246 7.97 10.06 -16.24
N ILE A 247 6.89 9.80 -15.52
CA ILE A 247 6.84 8.85 -14.40
C ILE A 247 5.77 7.80 -14.70
N TYR A 248 6.19 6.54 -14.63
CA TYR A 248 5.39 5.35 -14.87
C TYR A 248 5.27 4.57 -13.56
N PRO A 249 4.22 4.83 -12.75
CA PRO A 249 4.06 4.18 -11.47
C PRO A 249 3.59 2.73 -11.62
N ALA A 250 3.79 1.92 -10.59
CA ALA A 250 3.13 0.61 -10.52
C ALA A 250 1.65 0.71 -10.14
N HIS A 251 1.21 1.82 -9.53
CA HIS A 251 -0.20 2.08 -9.25
C HIS A 251 -0.60 3.48 -9.71
N GLY A 252 -1.77 3.59 -10.32
CA GLY A 252 -2.31 4.86 -10.74
C GLY A 252 -1.82 5.32 -12.10
N LEU A 253 -1.99 6.61 -12.41
CA LEU A 253 -1.85 7.09 -13.78
C LEU A 253 -0.40 7.45 -14.14
N PRO A 254 0.00 7.29 -15.41
CA PRO A 254 1.28 7.81 -15.91
C PRO A 254 1.32 9.33 -15.82
N ILE A 255 2.46 9.92 -15.46
CA ILE A 255 2.65 11.37 -15.38
C ILE A 255 3.59 11.78 -16.51
N VAL A 256 3.16 12.69 -17.38
CA VAL A 256 3.92 13.12 -18.56
C VAL A 256 4.05 14.63 -18.61
N GLY A 257 5.30 15.09 -18.75
CA GLY A 257 5.66 16.50 -18.83
C GLY A 257 6.43 16.93 -17.58
N ARG A 258 7.58 17.60 -17.81
CA ARG A 258 8.52 18.00 -16.76
C ARG A 258 7.87 18.75 -15.60
N GLU A 259 7.04 19.75 -15.89
CA GLU A 259 6.38 20.57 -14.87
C GLU A 259 5.44 19.73 -13.98
N ARG A 260 4.68 18.80 -14.58
CA ARG A 260 3.79 17.90 -13.84
C ARG A 260 4.57 16.93 -12.96
N VAL A 261 5.68 16.40 -13.46
CA VAL A 261 6.59 15.55 -12.69
C VAL A 261 7.17 16.31 -11.50
N GLU A 262 7.63 17.56 -11.70
CA GLU A 262 8.13 18.42 -10.63
C GLU A 262 7.06 18.70 -9.55
N VAL A 263 5.82 18.98 -9.95
CA VAL A 263 4.72 19.18 -9.01
C VAL A 263 4.44 17.92 -8.20
N VAL A 264 4.21 16.77 -8.86
CA VAL A 264 3.78 15.56 -8.14
C VAL A 264 4.89 15.00 -7.26
N LEU A 265 6.12 14.86 -7.78
CA LEU A 265 7.23 14.31 -6.98
C LEU A 265 7.67 15.29 -5.89
N GLY A 266 7.64 16.60 -6.19
CA GLY A 266 7.96 17.65 -5.23
C GLY A 266 7.00 17.66 -4.05
N ASP A 267 5.68 17.63 -4.32
CA ASP A 267 4.64 17.59 -3.29
C ASP A 267 4.76 16.32 -2.42
N ILE A 268 5.03 15.16 -3.02
CA ILE A 268 5.24 13.90 -2.27
C ILE A 268 6.47 14.00 -1.37
N ALA A 269 7.60 14.48 -1.89
CA ALA A 269 8.82 14.65 -1.11
C ALA A 269 8.63 15.63 0.05
N GLU A 270 8.02 16.79 -0.21
CA GLU A 270 7.74 17.80 0.81
C GLU A 270 6.83 17.28 1.92
N ALA A 271 5.75 16.56 1.58
CA ALA A 271 4.86 15.99 2.57
C ALA A 271 5.59 14.98 3.48
N LEU A 272 6.43 14.12 2.91
CA LEU A 272 7.19 13.13 3.68
C LEU A 272 8.24 13.77 4.58
N ASP A 273 9.03 14.72 4.05
CA ASP A 273 10.04 15.42 4.85
C ASP A 273 9.40 16.21 5.98
N HIS A 274 8.30 16.92 5.72
CA HIS A 274 7.63 17.67 6.76
C HIS A 274 7.15 16.77 7.92
N LEU A 275 6.57 15.61 7.61
CA LEU A 275 6.14 14.65 8.64
C LEU A 275 7.33 14.05 9.40
N VAL A 276 8.43 13.73 8.71
CA VAL A 276 9.67 13.26 9.33
C VAL A 276 10.26 14.33 10.25
N ASP A 277 10.55 15.51 9.71
CA ASP A 277 11.26 16.58 10.40
C ASP A 277 10.47 17.07 11.61
N SER A 278 9.15 17.25 11.47
CA SER A 278 8.29 17.66 12.58
C SER A 278 8.22 16.59 13.67
N THR A 279 8.16 15.31 13.30
CA THR A 279 8.18 14.20 14.26
C THR A 279 9.50 14.15 15.01
N LEU A 280 10.63 14.21 14.29
CA LEU A 280 11.96 14.17 14.89
C LEU A 280 12.24 15.39 15.76
N ALA A 281 11.78 16.58 15.37
CA ALA A 281 11.88 17.79 16.17
C ALA A 281 11.18 17.61 17.53
N MET A 282 9.92 17.19 17.52
CA MET A 282 9.17 16.95 18.76
C MET A 282 9.78 15.82 19.62
N MET A 283 10.29 14.76 19.00
CA MET A 283 11.01 13.70 19.73
C MET A 283 12.25 14.24 20.43
N ASN A 284 13.04 15.10 19.78
CA ASN A 284 14.21 15.73 20.37
C ASN A 284 13.87 16.70 21.51
N GLU A 285 12.66 17.26 21.49
CA GLU A 285 12.11 18.09 22.59
C GLU A 285 11.55 17.25 23.75
N GLY A 286 11.53 15.92 23.61
CA GLY A 286 11.04 14.99 24.64
C GLY A 286 9.53 14.79 24.62
N ALA A 287 8.84 15.19 23.55
CA ALA A 287 7.40 14.95 23.41
C ALA A 287 7.10 13.46 23.36
N THR A 288 5.97 13.08 23.95
CA THR A 288 5.43 11.71 23.89
C THR A 288 4.84 11.41 22.52
N ILE A 289 4.76 10.14 22.13
CA ILE A 289 4.10 9.78 20.86
C ILE A 289 2.64 10.25 20.81
N ASP A 290 1.95 10.31 21.94
CA ASP A 290 0.58 10.81 22.05
C ASP A 290 0.50 12.29 21.62
N GLU A 291 1.37 13.15 22.15
CA GLU A 291 1.45 14.55 21.75
C GLU A 291 1.80 14.70 20.27
N ILE A 292 2.74 13.89 19.77
CA ILE A 292 3.22 13.96 18.38
C ILE A 292 2.11 13.61 17.39
N ILE A 293 1.42 12.46 17.54
CA ILE A 293 0.34 12.05 16.62
C ILE A 293 -0.82 13.04 16.63
N HIS A 294 -1.03 13.74 17.74
CA HIS A 294 -2.09 14.73 17.87
C HIS A 294 -1.69 16.14 17.40
N THR A 295 -0.40 16.36 17.08
CA THR A 295 0.13 17.66 16.64
C THR A 295 0.60 17.67 15.18
N VAL A 296 1.38 16.67 14.76
CA VAL A 296 2.00 16.66 13.43
C VAL A 296 0.96 16.40 12.35
N ARG A 297 0.94 17.22 11.30
CA ARG A 297 0.01 17.15 10.16
C ARG A 297 0.75 17.40 8.84
N VAL A 298 0.13 17.04 7.73
CA VAL A 298 0.63 17.44 6.39
C VAL A 298 0.47 18.96 6.23
N PRO A 299 1.38 19.66 5.53
CA PRO A 299 1.22 21.09 5.26
C PRO A 299 -0.13 21.41 4.59
N ASP A 300 -0.79 22.50 5.02
CA ASP A 300 -2.15 22.84 4.57
C ASP A 300 -2.28 22.94 3.04
N HIS A 301 -1.26 23.48 2.37
CA HIS A 301 -1.27 23.64 0.90
C HIS A 301 -1.16 22.32 0.14
N LEU A 302 -0.81 21.22 0.81
CA LEU A 302 -0.73 19.87 0.26
C LEU A 302 -1.94 18.99 0.62
N ALA A 303 -2.76 19.41 1.60
CA ALA A 303 -3.81 18.58 2.18
C ALA A 303 -4.89 18.12 1.18
N ASP A 304 -5.16 18.94 0.16
CA ASP A 304 -6.17 18.68 -0.86
C ASP A 304 -5.60 18.17 -2.20
N ARG A 305 -4.29 17.89 -2.28
CA ARG A 305 -3.68 17.36 -3.49
C ARG A 305 -4.23 15.96 -3.79
N PRO A 306 -4.77 15.68 -5.00
CA PRO A 306 -5.36 14.39 -5.32
C PRO A 306 -4.40 13.20 -5.11
N TRP A 307 -3.12 13.36 -5.49
CA TRP A 307 -2.07 12.34 -5.34
C TRP A 307 -1.56 12.16 -3.91
N LEU A 308 -2.04 12.96 -2.95
CA LEU A 308 -1.75 12.84 -1.51
C LEU A 308 -3.02 12.53 -0.70
N ALA A 309 -4.13 12.17 -1.35
CA ALA A 309 -5.35 11.84 -0.64
C ALA A 309 -5.13 10.61 0.28
N PRO A 310 -5.51 10.66 1.57
CA PRO A 310 -5.32 9.56 2.53
C PRO A 310 -6.34 8.44 2.32
N GLN A 311 -6.30 7.82 1.15
CA GLN A 311 -7.26 6.79 0.73
C GLN A 311 -6.73 5.37 0.96
N TYR A 312 -5.42 5.15 0.88
CA TYR A 312 -4.80 3.86 1.20
C TYR A 312 -4.12 3.92 2.57
N ASP A 313 -2.96 4.60 2.67
CA ASP A 313 -2.27 4.96 3.91
C ASP A 313 -2.65 6.39 4.34
N GLU A 314 -2.11 6.88 5.46
CA GLU A 314 -2.43 8.20 6.00
C GLU A 314 -1.29 8.84 6.83
N PRO A 315 -1.29 10.18 6.99
CA PRO A 315 -0.21 10.90 7.69
C PRO A 315 0.08 10.45 9.12
N GLU A 316 -0.96 10.14 9.91
CA GLU A 316 -0.78 9.66 11.30
C GLU A 316 0.08 8.39 11.34
N PHE A 317 -0.04 7.52 10.33
CA PHE A 317 0.72 6.27 10.25
C PHE A 317 2.18 6.51 9.90
N VAL A 318 2.49 7.49 9.06
CA VAL A 318 3.88 7.87 8.77
C VAL A 318 4.56 8.40 10.03
N VAL A 319 3.88 9.28 10.79
CA VAL A 319 4.37 9.79 12.09
C VAL A 319 4.71 8.64 13.04
N ARG A 320 3.80 7.66 13.18
CA ARG A 320 4.04 6.46 14.00
C ARG A 320 5.20 5.62 13.49
N ASN A 321 5.37 5.49 12.18
CA ASN A 321 6.46 4.72 11.59
C ASN A 321 7.82 5.40 11.78
N VAL A 322 7.89 6.74 11.73
CA VAL A 322 9.09 7.52 12.08
C VAL A 322 9.42 7.34 13.55
N TYR A 323 8.42 7.48 14.45
CA TYR A 323 8.64 7.24 15.87
C TYR A 323 9.12 5.80 16.14
N ARG A 324 8.54 4.79 15.48
CA ARG A 324 9.00 3.40 15.61
C ARG A 324 10.46 3.23 15.15
N GLN A 325 10.86 3.92 14.08
CA GLN A 325 12.21 3.85 13.52
C GLN A 325 13.28 4.35 14.50
N PHE A 326 12.99 5.44 15.21
CA PHE A 326 14.00 6.14 16.02
C PHE A 326 13.76 6.07 17.54
N GLY A 327 12.50 5.99 17.97
CA GLY A 327 12.07 6.01 19.38
C GLY A 327 11.88 4.62 20.00
N GLY A 328 11.91 3.55 19.19
CA GLY A 328 11.69 2.19 19.65
C GLY A 328 10.22 1.81 19.77
N TRP A 329 9.90 0.80 20.58
CA TRP A 329 8.56 0.22 20.68
C TRP A 329 7.70 0.78 21.83
N TRP A 330 8.33 1.43 22.82
CA TRP A 330 7.66 1.92 24.02
C TRP A 330 7.26 3.40 23.85
N ASP A 331 6.09 3.76 24.37
CA ASP A 331 5.43 5.05 24.15
C ASP A 331 5.76 6.13 25.19
N GLY A 332 6.58 5.81 26.19
CA GLY A 332 6.95 6.71 27.28
C GLY A 332 6.06 6.60 28.52
N ASN A 333 4.94 5.87 28.47
CA ASN A 333 4.09 5.66 29.65
C ASN A 333 4.63 4.50 30.52
N PRO A 334 5.03 4.73 31.79
CA PRO A 334 5.59 3.68 32.64
C PRO A 334 4.67 2.47 32.83
N ALA A 335 3.35 2.67 32.80
CA ALA A 335 2.37 1.59 32.91
C ALA A 335 2.42 0.62 31.71
N HIS A 336 2.86 1.08 30.55
CA HIS A 336 2.92 0.29 29.32
C HIS A 336 4.26 -0.43 29.10
N LEU A 337 5.26 -0.23 29.96
CA LEU A 337 6.55 -0.90 29.83
C LEU A 337 6.47 -2.39 30.17
N LYS A 338 5.68 -2.74 31.19
CA LYS A 338 5.39 -4.11 31.64
C LYS A 338 3.94 -4.18 32.16
N PRO A 339 2.95 -4.03 31.27
CA PRO A 339 1.56 -3.88 31.69
C PRO A 339 1.02 -5.16 32.32
N SER A 340 -0.01 -5.01 33.15
CA SER A 340 -0.87 -6.12 33.57
C SER A 340 -1.57 -6.71 32.33
N PRO A 341 -2.01 -7.98 32.33
CA PRO A 341 -2.85 -8.50 31.26
C PRO A 341 -4.08 -7.61 31.04
N ASP A 342 -4.42 -7.34 29.77
CA ASP A 342 -5.51 -6.42 29.41
C ASP A 342 -6.84 -6.79 30.07
N ALA A 343 -7.16 -8.09 30.18
CA ALA A 343 -8.36 -8.58 30.86
C ALA A 343 -8.42 -8.21 32.35
N VAL A 344 -7.27 -8.16 33.04
CA VAL A 344 -7.21 -7.78 34.46
C VAL A 344 -7.48 -6.28 34.61
N LEU A 345 -6.84 -5.45 33.78
CA LEU A 345 -7.08 -4.01 33.78
C LEU A 345 -8.53 -3.68 33.40
N ALA A 346 -9.05 -4.34 32.36
CA ALA A 346 -10.41 -4.14 31.89
C ALA A 346 -11.46 -4.53 32.94
N ALA A 347 -11.26 -5.64 33.66
CA ALA A 347 -12.15 -6.05 34.75
C ALA A 347 -12.16 -5.02 35.90
N GLU A 348 -11.00 -4.46 36.26
CA GLU A 348 -10.90 -3.40 37.27
C GLU A 348 -11.62 -2.13 36.80
N MET A 349 -11.47 -1.75 35.53
CA MET A 349 -12.18 -0.60 34.95
C MET A 349 -13.70 -0.78 34.97
N VAL A 350 -14.19 -1.99 34.68
CA VAL A 350 -15.63 -2.33 34.79
C VAL A 350 -16.10 -2.26 36.24
N ALA A 351 -15.31 -2.78 37.19
CA ALA A 351 -15.64 -2.71 38.62
C ALA A 351 -15.75 -1.26 39.13
N LEU A 352 -14.85 -0.37 38.67
CA LEU A 352 -14.89 1.06 38.96
C LEU A 352 -16.07 1.78 38.29
N ALA A 353 -16.40 1.40 37.05
CA ALA A 353 -17.55 1.95 36.32
C ALA A 353 -18.91 1.44 36.85
N GLY A 354 -18.91 0.33 37.59
CA GLY A 354 -20.07 -0.28 38.23
C GLY A 354 -20.70 -1.42 37.43
N SER A 355 -20.61 -1.41 36.10
CA SER A 355 -21.02 -2.53 35.25
C SER A 355 -20.43 -2.44 33.83
N VAL A 356 -20.62 -3.50 33.03
CA VAL A 356 -20.25 -3.50 31.60
C VAL A 356 -21.13 -2.52 30.83
N GLU A 357 -22.43 -2.47 31.16
CA GLU A 357 -23.42 -1.58 30.54
C GLU A 357 -23.04 -0.11 30.74
N ALA A 358 -22.50 0.26 31.90
CA ALA A 358 -22.04 1.62 32.13
C ALA A 358 -20.98 2.08 31.11
N LEU A 359 -20.07 1.19 30.72
CA LEU A 359 -19.07 1.48 29.68
C LEU A 359 -19.70 1.54 28.29
N THR A 360 -20.60 0.61 27.97
CA THR A 360 -21.22 0.55 26.63
C THR A 360 -22.20 1.70 26.39
N ASP A 361 -22.98 2.08 27.41
CA ASP A 361 -23.92 3.21 27.34
C ASP A 361 -23.14 4.51 27.15
N ARG A 362 -22.05 4.69 27.91
CA ARG A 362 -21.18 5.85 27.74
C ARG A 362 -20.51 5.88 26.37
N ALA A 363 -20.11 4.72 25.83
CA ALA A 363 -19.57 4.64 24.48
C ALA A 363 -20.60 5.10 23.44
N LEU A 364 -21.86 4.70 23.57
CA LEU A 364 -22.94 5.15 22.68
C LEU A 364 -23.18 6.66 22.79
N GLU A 365 -23.17 7.23 23.99
CA GLU A 365 -23.25 8.70 24.16
C GLU A 365 -22.08 9.43 23.47
N LEU A 366 -20.86 8.88 23.57
CA LEU A 366 -19.68 9.45 22.90
C LEU A 366 -19.81 9.37 21.38
N VAL A 367 -20.39 8.29 20.85
CA VAL A 367 -20.71 8.19 19.44
C VAL A 367 -21.68 9.30 19.01
N GLU A 368 -22.76 9.53 19.75
CA GLU A 368 -23.75 10.56 19.40
C GLU A 368 -23.16 11.98 19.49
N THR A 369 -22.13 12.18 20.31
CA THR A 369 -21.39 13.46 20.42
C THR A 369 -20.18 13.54 19.49
N GLY A 370 -19.87 12.50 18.73
CA GLY A 370 -18.84 12.46 17.69
C GLY A 370 -17.45 11.98 18.13
N ASP A 371 -17.24 11.65 19.42
CA ASP A 371 -15.95 11.13 19.90
C ASP A 371 -15.84 9.62 19.72
N LEU A 372 -15.69 9.23 18.44
CA LEU A 372 -15.57 7.83 18.04
C LEU A 372 -14.27 7.18 18.56
N ARG A 373 -13.20 7.96 18.75
CA ARG A 373 -11.91 7.41 19.23
C ARG A 373 -12.05 6.98 20.68
N LEU A 374 -12.61 7.82 21.55
CA LEU A 374 -12.84 7.46 22.94
C LEU A 374 -13.91 6.36 23.08
N ALA A 375 -14.96 6.39 22.25
CA ALA A 375 -15.95 5.31 22.23
C ALA A 375 -15.31 3.94 21.96
N CYS A 376 -14.35 3.85 21.01
CA CYS A 376 -13.59 2.62 20.76
C CYS A 376 -12.86 2.11 22.00
N HIS A 377 -12.20 2.98 22.77
CA HIS A 377 -11.52 2.57 24.01
C HIS A 377 -12.48 1.93 25.03
N LEU A 378 -13.66 2.54 25.22
CA LEU A 378 -14.64 2.02 26.19
C LEU A 378 -15.23 0.68 25.79
N VAL A 379 -15.55 0.47 24.51
CA VAL A 379 -16.07 -0.82 24.04
C VAL A 379 -15.02 -1.93 24.04
N GLU A 380 -13.75 -1.60 23.82
CA GLU A 380 -12.66 -2.57 23.98
C GLU A 380 -12.50 -3.02 25.43
N LEU A 381 -12.54 -2.09 26.39
CA LEU A 381 -12.53 -2.44 27.82
C LEU A 381 -13.73 -3.34 28.17
N ALA A 382 -14.93 -3.02 27.68
CA ALA A 382 -16.14 -3.80 27.96
C ALA A 382 -16.03 -5.26 27.50
N VAL A 383 -15.65 -5.51 26.23
CA VAL A 383 -15.54 -6.89 25.72
C VAL A 383 -14.32 -7.64 26.26
N THR A 384 -13.23 -6.92 26.58
CA THR A 384 -12.03 -7.55 27.13
C THR A 384 -12.25 -8.01 28.56
N ALA A 385 -13.06 -7.27 29.34
CA ALA A 385 -13.44 -7.64 30.70
C ALA A 385 -14.38 -8.86 30.75
N VAL A 386 -15.37 -8.93 29.85
CA VAL A 386 -16.36 -10.02 29.80
C VAL A 386 -16.53 -10.54 28.36
N PRO A 387 -15.64 -11.44 27.90
CA PRO A 387 -15.56 -11.86 26.49
C PRO A 387 -16.79 -12.56 25.90
N ASP A 388 -17.69 -13.09 26.74
CA ASP A 388 -18.92 -13.75 26.29
C ASP A 388 -20.16 -12.83 26.40
N HIS A 389 -19.97 -11.54 26.73
CA HIS A 389 -21.07 -10.61 26.92
C HIS A 389 -21.65 -10.14 25.57
N GLU A 390 -22.71 -10.81 25.12
CA GLU A 390 -23.38 -10.50 23.85
C GLU A 390 -23.74 -9.01 23.68
N GLY A 391 -24.32 -8.37 24.71
CA GLY A 391 -24.67 -6.94 24.64
C GLY A 391 -23.48 -6.02 24.34
N ALA A 392 -22.34 -6.23 25.00
CA ALA A 392 -21.12 -5.48 24.75
C ALA A 392 -20.56 -5.71 23.35
N HIS A 393 -20.62 -6.96 22.85
CA HIS A 393 -20.22 -7.26 21.47
C HIS A 393 -21.09 -6.57 20.43
N ARG A 394 -22.41 -6.49 20.64
CA ARG A 394 -23.33 -5.75 19.76
C ARG A 394 -22.96 -4.26 19.71
N VAL A 395 -22.68 -3.65 20.86
CA VAL A 395 -22.27 -2.23 20.92
C VAL A 395 -20.89 -2.03 20.30
N ARG A 396 -19.91 -2.91 20.57
CA ARG A 396 -18.58 -2.85 19.95
C ARG A 396 -18.65 -2.93 18.43
N ALA A 397 -19.46 -3.83 17.88
CA ALA A 397 -19.67 -3.95 16.45
C ALA A 397 -20.23 -2.65 15.84
N ASP A 398 -21.25 -2.06 16.47
CA ASP A 398 -21.84 -0.80 16.01
C ASP A 398 -20.86 0.38 16.07
N VAL A 399 -20.14 0.54 17.20
CA VAL A 399 -19.11 1.57 17.35
C VAL A 399 -18.05 1.46 16.26
N TYR A 400 -17.54 0.26 15.98
CA TYR A 400 -16.53 0.08 14.93
C TYR A 400 -17.06 0.24 13.51
N TRP A 401 -18.32 -0.10 13.24
CA TRP A 401 -18.94 0.23 11.95
C TRP A 401 -19.07 1.75 11.75
N ARG A 402 -19.43 2.48 12.80
CA ARG A 402 -19.48 3.94 12.78
C ARG A 402 -18.08 4.55 12.65
N ARG A 403 -17.09 4.02 13.38
CA ARG A 403 -15.67 4.39 13.25
C ARG A 403 -15.18 4.19 11.82
N ARG A 404 -15.40 3.01 11.23
CA ARG A 404 -15.07 2.74 9.82
C ARG A 404 -15.68 3.75 8.85
N LYS A 405 -16.95 4.11 9.05
CA LYS A 405 -17.66 5.05 8.15
C LYS A 405 -17.04 6.46 8.20
N ALA A 406 -16.49 6.87 9.34
CA ALA A 406 -15.83 8.16 9.50
C ALA A 406 -14.41 8.22 8.92
N GLU A 407 -13.81 7.07 8.60
CA GLU A 407 -12.45 7.02 8.07
C GLU A 407 -12.35 7.23 6.57
N ARG A 408 -11.17 7.69 6.13
CA ARG A 408 -10.82 7.78 4.70
C ARG A 408 -9.97 6.58 4.26
N SER A 409 -8.91 6.26 5.00
CA SER A 409 -7.91 5.28 4.59
C SER A 409 -8.45 3.84 4.60
N LEU A 410 -8.08 3.07 3.57
CA LEU A 410 -8.46 1.66 3.43
C LEU A 410 -7.91 0.84 4.60
N MET A 411 -6.72 1.19 5.11
CA MET A 411 -6.08 0.51 6.24
C MET A 411 -6.93 0.62 7.50
N SER A 412 -7.28 1.85 7.90
CA SER A 412 -8.13 2.12 9.07
C SER A 412 -9.49 1.47 8.91
N LYS A 413 -10.12 1.65 7.75
CA LYS A 413 -11.40 1.01 7.42
C LYS A 413 -11.35 -0.50 7.62
N GLY A 414 -10.34 -1.16 7.06
CA GLY A 414 -10.15 -2.61 7.14
C GLY A 414 -10.06 -3.12 8.56
N VAL A 415 -9.18 -2.52 9.36
CA VAL A 415 -8.97 -2.87 10.77
C VAL A 415 -10.27 -2.73 11.58
N TYR A 416 -10.96 -1.61 11.45
CA TYR A 416 -12.22 -1.38 12.17
C TYR A 416 -13.33 -2.35 11.73
N ALA A 417 -13.42 -2.68 10.44
CA ALA A 417 -14.35 -3.70 9.96
C ALA A 417 -14.01 -5.10 10.47
N GLY A 418 -12.72 -5.41 10.61
CA GLY A 418 -12.25 -6.65 11.22
C GLY A 418 -12.74 -6.77 12.65
N ALA A 419 -12.51 -5.72 13.46
CA ALA A 419 -12.97 -5.67 14.85
C ALA A 419 -14.49 -5.84 14.97
N ALA A 420 -15.27 -5.14 14.14
CA ALA A 420 -16.73 -5.28 14.16
C ALA A 420 -17.18 -6.73 13.88
N ARG A 421 -16.60 -7.36 12.84
CA ARG A 421 -16.94 -8.74 12.46
C ARG A 421 -16.50 -9.79 13.48
N GLU A 422 -15.41 -9.56 14.20
CA GLU A 422 -14.99 -10.42 15.31
C GLU A 422 -16.08 -10.46 16.39
N SER A 423 -16.72 -9.32 16.70
CA SER A 423 -17.83 -9.29 17.65
C SER A 423 -19.11 -9.92 17.10
N GLU A 424 -19.47 -9.65 15.85
CA GLU A 424 -20.61 -10.26 15.16
C GLU A 424 -20.55 -11.81 15.17
N ALA A 425 -19.34 -12.37 15.05
CA ALA A 425 -19.14 -13.81 15.10
C ALA A 425 -19.48 -14.45 16.47
N VAL A 426 -19.39 -13.69 17.57
CA VAL A 426 -19.67 -14.19 18.93
C VAL A 426 -21.18 -14.44 19.13
N TYR A 427 -22.04 -13.61 18.54
CA TYR A 427 -23.51 -13.71 18.71
C TYR A 427 -24.26 -14.16 17.45
N GLY A 428 -23.54 -14.65 16.43
CA GLY A 428 -24.13 -15.35 15.28
C GLY A 428 -24.85 -14.48 14.25
N GLU A 429 -24.73 -13.16 14.31
CA GLU A 429 -25.27 -12.23 13.31
C GLU A 429 -24.14 -11.60 12.49
N VAL A 430 -23.88 -12.13 11.30
CA VAL A 430 -23.00 -11.46 10.34
C VAL A 430 -23.84 -10.43 9.59
N THR A 431 -23.60 -9.13 9.81
CA THR A 431 -24.37 -8.11 9.08
C THR A 431 -23.94 -8.08 7.61
N GLY A 432 -24.89 -8.22 6.70
CA GLY A 432 -24.69 -8.11 5.25
C GLY A 432 -24.50 -6.67 4.77
N ARG A 433 -23.66 -5.88 5.46
CA ARG A 433 -23.36 -4.48 5.09
C ARG A 433 -22.20 -4.44 4.10
N ASP A 434 -22.29 -3.52 3.14
CA ASP A 434 -21.48 -3.35 1.91
C ASP A 434 -20.21 -4.22 1.84
N GLY A 435 -20.22 -5.17 0.89
CA GLY A 435 -19.04 -5.91 0.50
C GLY A 435 -17.93 -4.95 0.06
N MET A 436 -16.70 -5.19 0.51
CA MET A 436 -15.52 -4.36 0.19
C MET A 436 -15.15 -4.38 -1.31
N SER A 437 -15.84 -5.15 -2.18
CA SER A 437 -15.69 -5.07 -3.64
C SER A 437 -15.71 -3.64 -4.13
N ASP A 438 -16.64 -2.88 -3.55
CA ASP A 438 -16.85 -1.51 -3.93
C ASP A 438 -15.88 -0.56 -3.21
N ALA A 439 -15.20 -0.98 -2.14
CA ALA A 439 -14.30 -0.14 -1.36
C ALA A 439 -12.84 -0.21 -1.82
N ILE A 440 -12.37 -1.34 -2.36
CA ILE A 440 -11.05 -1.41 -3.00
C ILE A 440 -11.06 -0.61 -4.31
N GLY A 441 -12.13 -0.73 -5.10
CA GLY A 441 -12.33 0.08 -6.30
C GLY A 441 -12.61 1.57 -6.04
N ARG A 442 -12.98 1.97 -4.81
CA ARG A 442 -13.20 3.38 -4.40
C ARG A 442 -12.07 3.98 -3.56
N ALA A 443 -11.14 3.17 -3.04
CA ALA A 443 -10.03 3.63 -2.19
C ALA A 443 -8.69 3.71 -2.92
N LEU A 444 -8.59 3.05 -4.07
CA LEU A 444 -7.57 3.33 -5.07
C LEU A 444 -8.18 3.94 -6.32
N GLY A 445 -9.51 4.06 -6.36
CA GLY A 445 -10.26 4.70 -7.44
C GLY A 445 -10.85 6.01 -6.96
#